data_AF-A0A6I5CA96-F1
#
_entry.id   AF-A0A6I5CA96-F1
#
_cell.length_a   1.000
_cell.length_b   1.000
_cell.length_c   1.000
_cell.angle_alpha   90.00
_cell.angle_beta   90.00
_cell.angle_gamma   90.00
#
_symmetry.space_group_name_H-M   'P 1'
#
loop_
_entity.id
_entity.type
_entity.pdbx_description
1 polymer ?
#
loop_
_entity_poly.entity_id
_entity_poly.type
_entity_poly.pdbx_seq_one_letter_code
_entity_poly.pdbx_strand_id
1 'polypeptide(L)'
;LELTDHTARTPRETLLALPRVLGFTGPGEADGADRARAVAGPRLLLVLDGFEHLADACADLVAELLRRVPQVRVLAVGRRPLGVAGERLFPLDPPAEDEAVRLLIARAAQHGVSVEAADPAVREVCRRLDRLPLAVELAAGRLRTLPPARLLERLDDRFRLLTGGPRDTLPRHRTLRTAIGWSHELCTPEQRLLWARLSVFTGPFDPEAAEYVCGGLGLPADDVLDVLGELVAQSVVAREETAAGPRLRMLDTVRAYGAGWLAATGDAERLRRRHRDWYVGLATWCELEWFSPRQTEVAARIETELPNLRSALEYCMTGPDEARLAQYLAGCLWFCWAGCGRLAEGRHWLARAVALDGGHEPSRLKALWVLAYVAILQGDTGPALAALQECRRVAESAASATALAYAEHRAGCLALVTDDMERAERLLRSALERYREIGELNSTVLMGRVELAMARAFQGDLADAVRLCEDVRRICDDHGERWSRAYALYVLAYAAWHEGKLGYARDLLVDCLTDTHGFHDLLGSVLAVELLALVTVSEGDAAEAAVLQGAA
;
A
#
# COMPACT_ATOMS: atom_id res chain seq x y z
N LEU A 1 3.94 -4.14 -41.90
CA LEU A 1 2.69 -4.88 -42.19
C LEU A 1 2.07 -5.26 -40.87
N GLU A 2 0.80 -4.92 -40.66
CA GLU A 2 0.01 -5.39 -39.52
C GLU A 2 -0.62 -6.74 -39.89
N LEU A 3 -0.33 -7.77 -39.10
CA LEU A 3 -1.01 -9.07 -39.17
C LEU A 3 -1.97 -9.15 -37.97
N THR A 4 -3.16 -8.56 -38.10
CA THR A 4 -4.24 -8.74 -37.14
C THR A 4 -5.22 -9.78 -37.70
N ASP A 5 -5.12 -11.04 -37.27
CA ASP A 5 -6.15 -12.05 -37.53
C ASP A 5 -6.59 -12.69 -36.20
N HIS A 6 -7.83 -12.41 -35.80
CA HIS A 6 -8.46 -12.95 -34.59
C HIS A 6 -9.27 -14.23 -34.89
N THR A 7 -9.07 -14.86 -36.06
CA THR A 7 -9.80 -16.08 -36.44
C THR A 7 -8.88 -17.30 -36.45
N ALA A 8 -9.33 -18.37 -35.79
CA ALA A 8 -8.63 -19.62 -35.55
C ALA A 8 -8.09 -20.27 -36.84
N ARG A 9 -6.86 -19.93 -37.24
CA ARG A 9 -6.11 -20.59 -38.31
C ARG A 9 -4.80 -21.14 -37.77
N THR A 10 -4.43 -22.30 -38.30
CA THR A 10 -3.20 -23.01 -37.89
C THR A 10 -1.94 -22.19 -38.25
N PRO A 11 -0.81 -22.35 -37.53
CA PRO A 11 0.42 -21.57 -37.77
C PRO A 11 0.90 -21.58 -39.23
N ARG A 12 0.64 -22.70 -39.94
CA ARG A 12 0.98 -22.88 -41.36
C ARG A 12 0.14 -21.98 -42.28
N GLU A 13 -1.09 -21.66 -41.92
CA GLU A 13 -2.01 -20.83 -42.72
C GLU A 13 -1.74 -19.33 -42.53
N THR A 14 -1.32 -18.90 -41.34
CA THR A 14 -0.84 -17.52 -41.09
C THR A 14 0.49 -17.26 -41.82
N LEU A 15 1.37 -18.27 -41.86
CA LEU A 15 2.57 -18.28 -42.71
C LEU A 15 2.24 -18.22 -44.21
N LEU A 16 1.16 -18.89 -44.65
CA LEU A 16 0.65 -18.83 -46.02
C LEU A 16 -0.10 -17.52 -46.34
N ALA A 17 -0.47 -16.71 -45.35
CA ALA A 17 -1.13 -15.42 -45.53
C ALA A 17 -0.16 -14.24 -45.70
N LEU A 18 1.10 -14.36 -45.23
CA LEU A 18 2.18 -13.38 -45.44
C LEU A 18 2.31 -12.90 -46.90
N PRO A 19 2.27 -13.76 -47.94
CA PRO A 19 2.34 -13.32 -49.33
C PRO A 19 1.17 -12.42 -49.75
N ARG A 20 -0.04 -12.63 -49.22
CA ARG A 20 -1.24 -11.83 -49.57
C ARG A 20 -1.19 -10.43 -48.96
N VAL A 21 -0.76 -10.30 -47.71
CA VAL A 21 -0.63 -9.00 -47.03
C VAL A 21 0.54 -8.20 -47.63
N LEU A 22 1.57 -8.90 -48.11
CA LEU A 22 2.70 -8.33 -48.86
C LEU A 22 2.38 -7.97 -50.34
N GLY A 23 1.15 -8.20 -50.82
CA GLY A 23 0.71 -7.81 -52.15
C GLY A 23 0.95 -8.83 -53.28
N PHE A 24 1.16 -10.11 -52.98
CA PHE A 24 1.54 -11.12 -53.98
C PHE A 24 0.45 -12.17 -54.22
N THR A 25 -0.05 -12.24 -55.46
CA THR A 25 -0.96 -13.28 -55.96
C THR A 25 -0.20 -14.27 -56.85
N GLY A 26 0.08 -15.49 -56.35
CA GLY A 26 0.60 -16.58 -57.18
C GLY A 26 0.81 -17.89 -56.40
N PRO A 27 0.43 -19.07 -56.95
CA PRO A 27 0.52 -20.34 -56.26
C PRO A 27 1.95 -20.90 -56.35
N GLY A 28 2.51 -21.33 -55.22
CA GLY A 28 3.80 -22.05 -55.19
C GLY A 28 4.41 -22.11 -53.79
N GLU A 29 4.76 -23.33 -53.37
CA GLU A 29 5.48 -23.73 -52.15
C GLU A 29 6.93 -23.20 -52.12
N ALA A 30 7.11 -21.88 -52.16
CA ALA A 30 8.38 -21.23 -51.89
C ALA A 30 8.41 -20.68 -50.46
N ASP A 31 9.40 -21.16 -49.71
CA ASP A 31 9.72 -20.88 -48.30
C ASP A 31 9.61 -19.37 -47.97
N GLY A 32 8.89 -19.04 -46.89
CA GLY A 32 8.50 -17.66 -46.56
C GLY A 32 9.68 -16.69 -46.43
N ALA A 33 10.87 -17.20 -46.14
CA ALA A 33 12.08 -16.40 -45.99
C ALA A 33 12.76 -15.97 -47.31
N ASP A 34 12.63 -16.75 -48.39
CA ASP A 34 13.14 -16.35 -49.72
C ASP A 34 12.28 -15.25 -50.34
N ARG A 35 10.99 -15.24 -49.99
CA ARG A 35 10.04 -14.18 -50.36
C ARG A 35 10.23 -12.89 -49.56
N ALA A 36 10.61 -12.98 -48.28
CA ALA A 36 10.97 -11.81 -47.47
C ALA A 36 12.20 -11.06 -48.03
N ARG A 37 13.20 -11.78 -48.57
CA ARG A 37 14.35 -11.18 -49.27
C ARG A 37 13.95 -10.36 -50.50
N ALA A 38 12.92 -10.77 -51.24
CA ALA A 38 12.46 -10.04 -52.44
C ALA A 38 11.78 -8.70 -52.12
N VAL A 39 11.24 -8.54 -50.90
CA VAL A 39 10.59 -7.30 -50.41
C VAL A 39 11.54 -6.42 -49.61
N ALA A 40 12.63 -7.00 -49.08
CA ALA A 40 13.62 -6.30 -48.29
C ALA A 40 14.47 -5.35 -49.15
N GLY A 41 13.92 -4.17 -49.45
CA GLY A 41 14.74 -2.96 -49.53
C GLY A 41 15.48 -2.73 -48.20
N PRO A 42 16.39 -1.75 -48.11
CA PRO A 42 17.43 -1.71 -47.08
C PRO A 42 16.98 -1.61 -45.60
N ARG A 43 15.67 -1.47 -45.28
CA ARG A 43 15.15 -1.42 -43.89
C ARG A 43 13.68 -1.88 -43.82
N LEU A 44 13.43 -3.14 -43.47
CA LEU A 44 12.08 -3.69 -43.27
C LEU A 44 11.73 -3.77 -41.78
N LEU A 45 10.56 -3.26 -41.37
CA LEU A 45 9.99 -3.45 -40.02
C LEU A 45 8.79 -4.40 -40.08
N LEU A 46 8.92 -5.56 -39.43
CA LEU A 46 7.83 -6.51 -39.22
C LEU A 46 7.17 -6.23 -37.87
N VAL A 47 5.86 -6.04 -37.84
CA VAL A 47 5.08 -5.89 -36.61
C VAL A 47 4.27 -7.17 -36.42
N LEU A 48 4.51 -7.87 -35.31
CA LEU A 48 3.73 -9.04 -34.91
C LEU A 48 2.84 -8.61 -33.75
N ASP A 49 1.52 -8.65 -33.91
CA ASP A 49 0.58 -8.27 -32.86
C ASP A 49 -0.27 -9.47 -32.46
N GLY A 50 -0.39 -9.76 -31.16
CA GLY A 50 -1.21 -10.85 -30.64
C GLY A 50 -0.67 -12.26 -30.94
N PHE A 51 0.65 -12.44 -30.97
CA PHE A 51 1.30 -13.70 -31.36
C PHE A 51 1.24 -14.82 -30.32
N GLU A 52 0.66 -14.59 -29.13
CA GLU A 52 0.85 -15.45 -27.95
C GLU A 52 0.29 -16.87 -28.12
N HIS A 53 -0.75 -17.01 -28.93
CA HIS A 53 -1.36 -18.30 -29.28
C HIS A 53 -0.52 -19.14 -30.25
N LEU A 54 0.48 -18.52 -30.89
CA LEU A 54 1.41 -19.15 -31.84
C LEU A 54 2.87 -18.82 -31.47
N ALA A 55 3.15 -18.55 -30.20
CA ALA A 55 4.43 -17.98 -29.77
C ALA A 55 5.64 -18.77 -30.27
N ASP A 56 5.64 -20.10 -30.12
CA ASP A 56 6.75 -20.96 -30.55
C ASP A 56 6.92 -20.94 -32.07
N ALA A 57 5.83 -21.03 -32.83
CA ALA A 57 5.87 -20.98 -34.29
C ALA A 57 6.30 -19.60 -34.82
N CYS A 58 5.89 -18.52 -34.15
CA CYS A 58 6.33 -17.17 -34.45
C CYS A 58 7.81 -16.98 -34.10
N ALA A 59 8.29 -17.57 -33.01
CA ALA A 59 9.70 -17.53 -32.60
C ALA A 59 10.60 -18.22 -33.63
N ASP A 60 10.23 -19.42 -34.08
CA ASP A 60 10.94 -20.17 -35.13
C ASP A 60 11.03 -19.36 -36.43
N LEU A 61 9.92 -18.77 -36.85
CA LEU A 61 9.86 -17.92 -38.04
C LEU A 61 10.75 -16.68 -37.90
N VAL A 62 10.68 -15.98 -36.76
CA VAL A 62 11.48 -14.77 -36.53
C VAL A 62 12.97 -15.11 -36.48
N ALA A 63 13.35 -16.22 -35.86
CA ALA A 63 14.74 -16.69 -35.84
C ALA A 63 15.26 -16.99 -37.27
N GLU A 64 14.45 -17.61 -38.11
CA GLU A 64 14.78 -17.85 -39.53
C GLU A 64 14.94 -16.53 -40.31
N LEU A 65 14.01 -15.60 -40.13
CA LEU A 65 14.01 -14.31 -40.81
C LEU A 65 15.22 -13.45 -40.42
N LEU A 66 15.54 -13.36 -39.13
CA LEU A 66 16.69 -12.59 -38.63
C LEU A 66 18.02 -13.15 -39.16
N ARG A 67 18.13 -14.48 -39.33
CA ARG A 67 19.32 -15.13 -39.89
C ARG A 67 19.44 -14.92 -41.40
N ARG A 68 18.33 -14.95 -42.16
CA ARG A 68 18.36 -14.82 -43.62
C ARG A 68 18.33 -13.38 -44.11
N VAL A 69 17.83 -12.43 -43.31
CA VAL A 69 17.66 -11.01 -43.66
C VAL A 69 18.21 -10.12 -42.52
N PRO A 70 19.52 -9.82 -42.50
CA PRO A 70 20.16 -9.12 -41.37
C PRO A 70 19.66 -7.70 -41.08
N GLN A 71 18.93 -7.08 -42.02
CA GLN A 71 18.42 -5.71 -41.90
C GLN A 71 16.95 -5.64 -41.45
N VAL A 72 16.30 -6.79 -41.22
CA VAL A 72 14.92 -6.81 -40.72
C VAL A 72 14.91 -6.43 -39.24
N ARG A 73 13.97 -5.57 -38.86
CA ARG A 73 13.63 -5.30 -37.46
C ARG A 73 12.27 -5.91 -37.18
N VAL A 74 12.11 -6.52 -36.02
CA VAL A 74 10.84 -7.10 -35.59
C VAL A 74 10.38 -6.35 -34.34
N LEU A 75 9.15 -5.83 -34.39
CA LEU A 75 8.43 -5.32 -33.23
C LEU A 75 7.33 -6.32 -32.92
N ALA A 76 7.53 -7.11 -31.87
CA ALA A 76 6.53 -8.05 -31.38
C ALA A 76 5.75 -7.39 -30.25
N VAL A 77 4.43 -7.30 -30.40
CA VAL A 77 3.47 -6.79 -29.44
C VAL A 77 2.68 -7.99 -28.94
N GLY A 78 2.82 -8.30 -27.67
CA GLY A 78 2.16 -9.42 -27.04
C GLY A 78 2.38 -9.44 -25.53
N ARG A 79 1.68 -10.34 -24.84
CA ARG A 79 1.66 -10.44 -23.38
C ARG A 79 2.79 -11.26 -22.77
N ARG A 80 3.53 -12.00 -23.59
CA ARG A 80 4.71 -12.78 -23.20
C ARG A 80 5.88 -12.48 -24.14
N PRO A 81 7.14 -12.68 -23.70
CA PRO A 81 8.28 -12.69 -24.59
C PRO A 81 8.09 -13.68 -25.75
N LEU A 82 8.61 -13.34 -26.93
CA LEU A 82 8.65 -14.25 -28.07
C LEU A 82 9.68 -15.35 -27.84
N GLY A 83 10.74 -15.08 -27.07
CA GLY A 83 11.76 -16.07 -26.69
C GLY A 83 12.86 -16.28 -27.73
N VAL A 84 13.14 -15.27 -28.56
CA VAL A 84 14.17 -15.35 -29.61
C VAL A 84 15.48 -14.73 -29.14
N ALA A 85 16.61 -15.29 -29.54
CA ALA A 85 17.93 -14.74 -29.21
C ALA A 85 18.08 -13.28 -29.66
N GLY A 86 18.53 -12.42 -28.73
CA GLY A 86 18.68 -10.97 -28.98
C GLY A 86 17.40 -10.15 -28.81
N GLU A 87 16.31 -10.76 -28.33
CA GLU A 87 15.08 -10.05 -27.98
C GLU A 87 15.33 -9.01 -26.88
N ARG A 88 14.76 -7.81 -27.06
CA ARG A 88 14.72 -6.75 -26.06
C ARG A 88 13.28 -6.48 -25.69
N LEU A 89 12.95 -6.66 -24.42
CA LEU A 89 11.61 -6.44 -23.90
C LEU A 89 11.41 -4.98 -23.56
N PHE A 90 10.27 -4.44 -23.97
CA PHE A 90 9.81 -3.10 -23.62
C PHE A 90 8.47 -3.24 -22.90
N PRO A 91 8.45 -3.40 -21.56
CA PRO A 91 7.20 -3.46 -20.82
C PRO A 91 6.45 -2.12 -20.99
N LEU A 92 5.14 -2.21 -21.23
CA LEU A 92 4.28 -1.03 -21.37
C LEU A 92 3.62 -0.76 -20.03
N ASP A 93 4.19 0.16 -19.27
CA ASP A 93 3.57 0.65 -18.04
C ASP A 93 2.35 1.53 -18.34
N PRO A 94 1.37 1.58 -17.42
CA PRO A 94 0.30 2.58 -17.54
C PRO A 94 0.89 4.00 -17.59
N PRO A 95 0.33 4.90 -18.42
CA PRO A 95 0.79 6.28 -18.57
C PRO A 95 0.80 7.01 -17.24
N ALA A 96 1.70 8.00 -17.06
CA ALA A 96 1.79 8.78 -15.83
C ALA A 96 0.42 9.35 -15.41
N GLU A 97 0.20 9.62 -14.12
CA GLU A 97 -1.12 10.08 -13.66
C GLU A 97 -1.58 11.34 -14.41
N ASP A 98 -0.70 12.32 -14.61
CA ASP A 98 -1.00 13.53 -15.38
C ASP A 98 -1.30 13.25 -16.86
N GLU A 99 -0.74 12.19 -17.44
CA GLU A 99 -1.07 11.74 -18.79
C GLU A 99 -2.45 11.08 -18.85
N ALA A 100 -2.78 10.24 -17.85
CA ALA A 100 -4.09 9.61 -17.73
C ALA A 100 -5.20 10.65 -17.50
N VAL A 101 -4.94 11.66 -16.66
CA VAL A 101 -5.85 12.80 -16.43
C VAL A 101 -6.02 13.61 -17.71
N ARG A 102 -4.92 13.94 -18.41
CA ARG A 102 -5.00 14.62 -19.71
C ARG A 102 -5.79 13.82 -20.73
N LEU A 103 -5.62 12.49 -20.77
CA LEU A 103 -6.38 11.60 -21.64
C LEU A 103 -7.87 11.62 -21.27
N LEU A 104 -8.21 11.52 -19.99
CA LEU A 104 -9.60 11.57 -19.51
C LEU A 104 -10.28 12.88 -19.92
N ILE A 105 -9.63 14.02 -19.70
CA ILE A 105 -10.14 15.33 -20.07
C ILE A 105 -10.33 15.44 -21.59
N ALA A 106 -9.31 15.03 -22.37
CA ALA A 106 -9.37 15.07 -23.82
C ALA A 106 -10.52 14.21 -24.37
N ARG A 107 -10.75 13.01 -23.80
CA ARG A 107 -11.84 12.13 -24.20
C ARG A 107 -13.21 12.60 -23.70
N ALA A 108 -13.29 13.19 -22.51
CA ALA A 108 -14.53 13.77 -21.98
C ALA A 108 -15.01 14.93 -22.86
N ALA A 109 -14.08 15.78 -23.32
CA ALA A 109 -14.36 16.87 -24.23
C ALA A 109 -14.93 16.38 -25.57
N GLN A 110 -14.44 15.25 -26.11
CA GLN A 110 -15.03 14.61 -27.30
C GLN A 110 -16.49 14.16 -27.09
N HIS A 111 -16.91 13.96 -25.85
CA HIS A 111 -18.28 13.64 -25.47
C HIS A 111 -19.10 14.86 -24.98
N GLY A 112 -18.56 16.07 -25.14
CA GLY A 112 -19.21 17.33 -24.78
C GLY A 112 -19.21 17.64 -23.28
N VAL A 113 -18.31 17.03 -22.50
CA VAL A 113 -18.19 17.24 -21.05
C VAL A 113 -16.87 17.94 -20.75
N SER A 114 -16.92 19.06 -20.04
CA SER A 114 -15.73 19.74 -19.51
C SER A 114 -15.44 19.22 -18.11
N VAL A 115 -14.18 18.87 -17.86
CA VAL A 115 -13.70 18.32 -16.59
C VAL A 115 -12.43 19.05 -16.21
N GLU A 116 -12.33 19.47 -14.95
CA GLU A 116 -11.16 20.21 -14.45
C GLU A 116 -10.09 19.25 -13.93
N ALA A 117 -8.84 19.45 -14.32
CA ALA A 117 -7.71 18.65 -13.83
C ALA A 117 -7.47 18.81 -12.32
N ALA A 118 -7.92 19.93 -11.73
CA ALA A 118 -7.81 20.21 -10.31
C ALA A 118 -8.78 19.38 -9.46
N ASP A 119 -9.86 18.84 -10.04
CA ASP A 119 -10.84 18.03 -9.32
C ASP A 119 -10.19 16.72 -8.81
N PRO A 120 -10.11 16.51 -7.48
CA PRO A 120 -9.48 15.31 -6.92
C PRO A 120 -10.19 14.02 -7.36
N ALA A 121 -11.48 14.06 -7.67
CA ALA A 121 -12.21 12.89 -8.14
C ALA A 121 -11.72 12.40 -9.51
N VAL A 122 -11.17 13.28 -10.35
CA VAL A 122 -10.66 12.93 -11.69
C VAL A 122 -9.39 12.10 -11.59
N ARG A 123 -8.47 12.48 -10.70
CA ARG A 123 -7.26 11.71 -10.40
C ARG A 123 -7.62 10.36 -9.81
N GLU A 124 -8.53 10.35 -8.83
CA GLU A 124 -8.98 9.11 -8.20
C GLU A 124 -9.68 8.16 -9.21
N VAL A 125 -10.46 8.68 -10.16
CA VAL A 125 -11.03 7.88 -11.26
C VAL A 125 -9.92 7.25 -12.09
N CYS A 126 -8.92 8.03 -12.51
CA CYS A 126 -7.80 7.52 -13.31
C CYS A 126 -7.03 6.43 -12.54
N ARG A 127 -6.79 6.64 -11.25
CA ARG A 127 -6.13 5.68 -10.36
C ARG A 127 -6.93 4.38 -10.24
N ARG A 128 -8.24 4.46 -9.99
CA ARG A 128 -9.15 3.29 -9.88
C ARG A 128 -9.32 2.53 -11.20
N LEU A 129 -9.00 3.15 -12.33
CA LEU A 129 -8.98 2.54 -13.66
C LEU A 129 -7.59 2.05 -14.08
N ASP A 130 -6.67 1.91 -13.10
CA ASP A 130 -5.28 1.48 -13.31
C ASP A 130 -4.50 2.37 -14.30
N ARG A 131 -5.00 3.59 -14.58
CA ARG A 131 -4.52 4.48 -15.66
C ARG A 131 -4.52 3.83 -17.04
N LEU A 132 -5.23 2.70 -17.22
CA LEU A 132 -5.26 1.99 -18.50
C LEU A 132 -5.95 2.87 -19.55
N PRO A 133 -5.27 3.24 -20.65
CA PRO A 133 -5.79 4.20 -21.62
C PRO A 133 -7.19 3.85 -22.13
N LEU A 134 -7.44 2.56 -22.39
CA LEU A 134 -8.74 2.08 -22.82
C LEU A 134 -9.80 2.30 -21.73
N ALA A 135 -9.53 1.92 -20.48
CA ALA A 135 -10.48 2.07 -19.38
C ALA A 135 -10.81 3.55 -19.11
N VAL A 136 -9.80 4.42 -19.20
CA VAL A 136 -9.95 5.88 -19.12
C VAL A 136 -10.86 6.41 -20.24
N GLU A 137 -10.66 5.96 -21.48
CA GLU A 137 -11.53 6.32 -22.62
C GLU A 137 -12.98 5.87 -22.39
N LEU A 138 -13.20 4.66 -21.85
CA LEU A 138 -14.56 4.16 -21.58
C LEU A 138 -15.24 4.98 -20.48
N ALA A 139 -14.51 5.35 -19.44
CA ALA A 139 -15.00 6.16 -18.33
C ALA A 139 -15.35 7.58 -18.79
N ALA A 140 -14.54 8.18 -19.66
CA ALA A 140 -14.80 9.49 -20.25
C ALA A 140 -16.18 9.56 -20.92
N GLY A 141 -16.56 8.51 -21.65
CA GLY A 141 -17.89 8.40 -22.28
C GLY A 141 -19.06 8.35 -21.28
N ARG A 142 -18.82 8.00 -20.02
CA ARG A 142 -19.85 7.98 -18.95
C ARG A 142 -20.04 9.30 -18.24
N LEU A 143 -19.06 10.21 -18.34
CA LEU A 143 -19.10 11.49 -17.65
C LEU A 143 -20.25 12.39 -18.07
N ARG A 144 -20.85 12.14 -19.25
CA ARG A 144 -22.07 12.83 -19.70
C ARG A 144 -23.27 12.58 -18.79
N THR A 145 -23.28 11.45 -18.10
CA THR A 145 -24.40 11.00 -17.23
C THR A 145 -24.00 10.88 -15.77
N LEU A 146 -22.72 10.69 -15.48
CA LEU A 146 -22.19 10.43 -14.15
C LEU A 146 -20.97 11.32 -13.91
N PRO A 147 -21.08 12.38 -13.11
CA PRO A 147 -19.92 13.19 -12.70
C PRO A 147 -18.85 12.32 -12.04
N PRO A 148 -17.55 12.73 -12.04
CA PRO A 148 -16.44 11.93 -11.52
C PRO A 148 -16.70 11.34 -10.12
N ALA A 149 -17.18 12.15 -9.17
CA ALA A 149 -17.50 11.69 -7.82
C ALA A 149 -18.56 10.56 -7.77
N ARG A 150 -19.60 10.62 -8.61
CA ARG A 150 -20.64 9.57 -8.71
C ARG A 150 -20.17 8.35 -9.50
N LEU A 151 -19.21 8.52 -10.40
CA LEU A 151 -18.57 7.40 -11.07
C LEU A 151 -17.77 6.56 -10.08
N LEU A 152 -17.03 7.21 -9.17
CA LEU A 152 -16.25 6.55 -8.11
C LEU A 152 -17.09 5.64 -7.23
N GLU A 153 -18.25 6.11 -6.77
CA GLU A 153 -19.19 5.33 -5.94
C GLU A 153 -19.65 4.02 -6.59
N ARG A 154 -19.52 3.89 -7.91
CA ARG A 154 -20.04 2.76 -8.69
C ARG A 154 -18.95 1.91 -9.33
N LEU A 155 -17.69 2.34 -9.23
CA LEU A 155 -16.56 1.65 -9.87
C LEU A 155 -16.22 0.31 -9.21
N ASP A 156 -16.82 -0.02 -8.05
CA ASP A 156 -16.67 -1.33 -7.43
C ASP A 156 -17.23 -2.47 -8.31
N ASP A 157 -18.24 -2.17 -9.16
CA ASP A 157 -18.69 -3.04 -10.26
C ASP A 157 -18.32 -2.43 -11.63
N ARG A 158 -17.04 -2.06 -11.78
CA ARG A 158 -16.47 -1.41 -12.98
C ARG A 158 -16.87 -2.07 -14.29
N PHE A 159 -16.97 -3.40 -14.36
CA PHE A 159 -17.34 -4.07 -15.61
C PHE A 159 -18.78 -3.81 -15.98
N ARG A 160 -19.72 -3.86 -15.03
CA ARG A 160 -21.12 -3.52 -15.30
C ARG A 160 -21.32 -2.03 -15.58
N LEU A 161 -20.61 -1.18 -14.83
CA LEU A 161 -20.65 0.27 -14.99
C LEU A 161 -20.13 0.72 -16.37
N LEU A 162 -18.98 0.18 -16.80
CA LEU A 162 -18.38 0.51 -18.09
C LEU A 162 -19.15 -0.13 -19.26
N THR A 163 -19.89 -1.22 -19.06
CA THR A 163 -20.68 -1.90 -20.12
C THR A 163 -22.13 -1.42 -20.30
N GLY A 164 -22.82 -0.92 -19.26
CA GLY A 164 -24.27 -0.62 -19.29
C GLY A 164 -24.71 0.68 -19.99
N GLY A 165 -24.30 0.93 -21.23
CA GLY A 165 -24.71 2.12 -22.02
C GLY A 165 -25.87 1.78 -22.98
N PRO A 166 -26.61 2.78 -23.52
CA PRO A 166 -27.66 2.53 -24.51
C PRO A 166 -27.12 1.72 -25.70
N ARG A 167 -28.03 1.00 -26.39
CA ARG A 167 -27.82 -0.10 -27.35
C ARG A 167 -26.84 0.12 -28.53
N ASP A 168 -26.12 1.24 -28.56
CA ASP A 168 -25.01 1.57 -29.46
C ASP A 168 -23.67 1.75 -28.69
N THR A 169 -23.36 0.86 -27.75
CA THR A 169 -22.02 0.84 -27.15
C THR A 169 -21.02 0.33 -28.18
N LEU A 170 -20.00 1.16 -28.48
CA LEU A 170 -18.89 0.85 -29.39
C LEU A 170 -18.33 -0.57 -29.14
N PRO A 171 -17.86 -1.30 -30.18
CA PRO A 171 -17.33 -2.67 -30.08
C PRO A 171 -16.29 -2.87 -28.96
N ARG A 172 -15.60 -1.79 -28.58
CA ARG A 172 -14.48 -1.70 -27.64
C ARG A 172 -14.81 -2.01 -26.17
N HIS A 173 -16.08 -1.94 -25.74
CA HIS A 173 -16.44 -2.26 -24.33
C HIS A 173 -16.60 -3.75 -24.08
N ARG A 174 -17.08 -4.48 -25.10
CA ARG A 174 -16.92 -5.94 -25.15
C ARG A 174 -15.42 -6.24 -25.08
N THR A 175 -14.60 -5.50 -25.82
CA THR A 175 -13.15 -5.67 -25.89
C THR A 175 -12.40 -5.60 -24.54
N LEU A 176 -12.78 -4.86 -23.49
CA LEU A 176 -11.98 -4.89 -22.24
C LEU A 176 -12.21 -6.19 -21.43
N ARG A 177 -13.48 -6.58 -21.20
CA ARG A 177 -13.79 -7.88 -20.57
C ARG A 177 -13.43 -9.05 -21.50
N THR A 178 -13.57 -8.89 -22.81
CA THR A 178 -13.15 -9.87 -23.82
C THR A 178 -11.63 -9.96 -23.92
N ALA A 179 -10.87 -8.87 -23.80
CA ALA A 179 -9.40 -8.91 -23.83
C ALA A 179 -8.85 -9.57 -22.57
N ILE A 180 -9.39 -9.22 -21.39
CA ILE A 180 -9.04 -9.91 -20.14
C ILE A 180 -9.51 -11.38 -20.19
N GLY A 181 -10.71 -11.63 -20.75
CA GLY A 181 -11.23 -12.98 -20.96
C GLY A 181 -10.36 -13.82 -21.90
N TRP A 182 -9.80 -13.22 -22.95
CA TRP A 182 -8.83 -13.86 -23.84
C TRP A 182 -7.48 -14.08 -23.14
N SER A 183 -7.03 -13.18 -22.25
CA SER A 183 -5.86 -13.44 -21.39
C SER A 183 -6.11 -14.67 -20.53
N HIS A 184 -7.28 -14.72 -19.90
CA HIS A 184 -7.67 -15.84 -19.08
C HIS A 184 -7.80 -17.13 -19.90
N GLU A 185 -8.35 -17.08 -21.12
CA GLU A 185 -8.48 -18.25 -22.00
C GLU A 185 -7.13 -18.82 -22.47
N LEU A 186 -6.06 -18.03 -22.53
CA LEU A 186 -4.72 -18.53 -22.83
C LEU A 186 -3.99 -19.12 -21.60
N CYS A 187 -4.51 -18.86 -20.39
CA CYS A 187 -3.93 -19.40 -19.17
C CYS A 187 -4.25 -20.91 -19.01
N THR A 188 -3.31 -21.66 -18.44
CA THR A 188 -3.54 -23.05 -17.99
C THR A 188 -4.57 -23.08 -16.84
N PRO A 189 -5.16 -24.25 -16.53
CA PRO A 189 -6.08 -24.37 -15.40
C PRO A 189 -5.48 -23.87 -14.06
N GLU A 190 -4.21 -24.18 -13.81
CA GLU A 190 -3.45 -23.79 -12.62
C GLU A 190 -3.25 -22.27 -12.56
N GLN A 191 -2.86 -21.66 -13.69
CA GLN A 191 -2.72 -20.20 -13.83
C GLN A 191 -4.03 -19.46 -13.60
N ARG A 192 -5.15 -19.95 -14.16
CA ARG A 192 -6.48 -19.38 -13.93
C ARG A 192 -6.90 -19.49 -12.46
N LEU A 193 -6.62 -20.63 -11.83
CA LEU A 193 -6.90 -20.84 -10.41
C LEU A 193 -6.08 -19.89 -9.54
N LEU A 194 -4.78 -19.75 -9.81
CA LEU A 194 -3.93 -18.82 -9.07
C LEU A 194 -4.37 -17.37 -9.28
N TRP A 195 -4.67 -16.94 -10.51
CA TRP A 195 -5.22 -15.61 -10.78
C TRP A 195 -6.49 -15.37 -9.97
N ALA A 196 -7.47 -16.29 -10.00
CA ALA A 196 -8.68 -16.18 -9.20
C ALA A 196 -8.34 -16.02 -7.70
N ARG A 197 -7.42 -16.82 -7.16
CA ARG A 197 -7.04 -16.75 -5.72
C ARG A 197 -6.29 -15.47 -5.35
N LEU A 198 -5.37 -15.01 -6.19
CA LEU A 198 -4.64 -13.75 -6.01
C LEU A 198 -5.57 -12.54 -5.95
N SER A 199 -6.81 -12.66 -6.47
CA SER A 199 -7.78 -11.57 -6.41
C SER A 199 -8.21 -11.14 -4.99
N VAL A 200 -7.86 -11.94 -3.98
CA VAL A 200 -8.08 -11.60 -2.56
C VAL A 200 -7.18 -10.45 -2.08
N PHE A 201 -6.00 -10.26 -2.68
CA PHE A 201 -5.09 -9.16 -2.34
C PHE A 201 -5.59 -7.86 -2.97
N THR A 202 -5.78 -6.83 -2.15
CA THR A 202 -6.27 -5.50 -2.59
C THR A 202 -5.14 -4.54 -2.94
N GLY A 203 -3.90 -4.85 -2.54
CA GLY A 203 -2.69 -4.10 -2.84
C GLY A 203 -1.54 -4.99 -3.34
N PRO A 204 -0.30 -4.46 -3.34
CA PRO A 204 0.90 -5.27 -3.56
C PRO A 204 1.02 -6.38 -2.52
N PHE A 205 1.68 -7.47 -2.85
CA PHE A 205 1.94 -8.59 -1.96
C PHE A 205 3.32 -9.18 -2.26
N ASP A 206 3.89 -9.90 -1.29
CA ASP A 206 5.11 -10.68 -1.53
C ASP A 206 4.80 -12.12 -1.97
N PRO A 207 5.79 -12.82 -2.56
CA PRO A 207 5.60 -14.21 -2.99
C PRO A 207 5.20 -15.16 -1.85
N GLU A 208 5.73 -14.95 -0.64
CA GLU A 208 5.44 -15.79 0.52
C GLU A 208 3.97 -15.65 0.96
N ALA A 209 3.41 -14.44 0.90
CA ALA A 209 1.98 -14.21 1.12
C ALA A 209 1.15 -14.93 0.06
N ALA A 210 1.55 -14.84 -1.22
CA ALA A 210 0.84 -15.52 -2.30
C ALA A 210 0.85 -17.04 -2.11
N GLU A 211 2.00 -17.63 -1.76
CA GLU A 211 2.13 -19.06 -1.48
C GLU A 211 1.23 -19.49 -0.31
N TYR A 212 1.34 -18.79 0.83
CA TYR A 212 0.53 -19.09 2.00
C TYR A 212 -0.96 -18.92 1.69
N VAL A 213 -1.38 -17.80 1.12
CA VAL A 213 -2.80 -17.50 0.93
C VAL A 213 -3.41 -18.36 -0.16
N CYS A 214 -2.75 -18.49 -1.32
CA CYS A 214 -3.30 -19.12 -2.51
C CYS A 214 -3.04 -20.63 -2.63
N GLY A 215 -2.16 -21.21 -1.80
CA GLY A 215 -1.96 -22.66 -1.76
C GLY A 215 -3.22 -23.45 -1.35
N GLY A 216 -3.35 -24.67 -1.87
CA GLY A 216 -4.39 -25.62 -1.46
C GLY A 216 -4.85 -26.57 -2.56
N LEU A 217 -6.12 -26.97 -2.50
CA LEU A 217 -6.70 -27.93 -3.45
C LEU A 217 -6.52 -27.47 -4.91
N GLY A 218 -5.95 -28.31 -5.77
CA GLY A 218 -5.73 -28.00 -7.19
C GLY A 218 -4.54 -27.08 -7.48
N LEU A 219 -3.83 -26.60 -6.45
CA LEU A 219 -2.56 -25.90 -6.58
C LEU A 219 -1.78 -26.00 -5.25
N PRO A 220 -0.95 -27.04 -5.08
CA PRO A 220 -0.05 -27.19 -3.92
C PRO A 220 0.80 -25.93 -3.69
N ALA A 221 1.20 -25.68 -2.43
CA ALA A 221 2.00 -24.50 -2.07
C ALA A 221 3.31 -24.43 -2.87
N ASP A 222 4.01 -25.56 -2.97
CA ASP A 222 5.28 -25.69 -3.70
C ASP A 222 5.17 -25.28 -5.18
N ASP A 223 3.99 -25.43 -5.79
CA ASP A 223 3.75 -25.09 -7.20
C ASP A 223 3.33 -23.62 -7.40
N VAL A 224 2.95 -22.90 -6.33
CA VAL A 224 2.42 -21.52 -6.44
C VAL A 224 3.45 -20.57 -7.02
N LEU A 225 4.72 -20.68 -6.62
CA LEU A 225 5.78 -19.76 -7.05
C LEU A 225 6.10 -19.93 -8.55
N ASP A 226 6.09 -21.15 -9.06
CA ASP A 226 6.32 -21.43 -10.48
C ASP A 226 5.18 -20.85 -11.32
N VAL A 227 3.93 -21.12 -10.94
CA VAL A 227 2.73 -20.57 -11.63
C VAL A 227 2.68 -19.04 -11.52
N LEU A 228 3.12 -18.47 -10.39
CA LEU A 228 3.23 -17.02 -10.21
C LEU A 228 4.27 -16.42 -11.17
N GLY A 229 5.39 -17.10 -11.37
CA GLY A 229 6.41 -16.73 -12.36
C GLY A 229 5.84 -16.68 -13.79
N GLU A 230 5.00 -17.66 -14.15
CA GLU A 230 4.31 -17.68 -15.43
C GLU A 230 3.30 -16.54 -15.59
N LEU A 231 2.51 -16.23 -14.54
CA LEU A 231 1.58 -15.09 -14.54
C LEU A 231 2.31 -13.74 -14.65
N VAL A 232 3.52 -13.63 -14.09
CA VAL A 232 4.39 -12.46 -14.29
C VAL A 232 4.89 -12.38 -15.72
N ALA A 233 5.35 -13.51 -16.30
CA ALA A 233 5.77 -13.56 -17.70
C ALA A 233 4.64 -13.24 -18.69
N GLN A 234 3.39 -13.50 -18.30
CA GLN A 234 2.17 -13.17 -19.05
C GLN A 234 1.62 -11.76 -18.76
N SER A 235 2.30 -10.96 -17.92
CA SER A 235 1.88 -9.62 -17.50
C SER A 235 0.50 -9.57 -16.80
N VAL A 236 0.03 -10.69 -16.23
CA VAL A 236 -1.17 -10.73 -15.39
C VAL A 236 -0.85 -10.16 -14.01
N VAL A 237 0.37 -10.43 -13.53
CA VAL A 237 0.94 -9.88 -12.31
C VAL A 237 2.16 -9.04 -12.69
N ALA A 238 2.25 -7.83 -12.15
CA ALA A 238 3.38 -6.94 -12.37
C ALA A 238 4.33 -6.98 -11.16
N ARG A 239 5.62 -6.74 -11.41
CA ARG A 239 6.60 -6.44 -10.37
C ARG A 239 6.64 -4.93 -10.14
N GLU A 240 6.66 -4.53 -8.88
CA GLU A 240 6.69 -3.14 -8.45
C GLU A 240 7.80 -2.97 -7.41
N GLU A 241 8.66 -1.97 -7.60
CA GLU A 241 9.68 -1.61 -6.62
C GLU A 241 9.06 -0.70 -5.57
N THR A 242 9.06 -1.12 -4.31
CA THR A 242 8.56 -0.30 -3.19
C THR A 242 9.68 0.00 -2.20
N ALA A 243 9.43 0.91 -1.26
CA ALA A 243 10.37 1.20 -0.17
C ALA A 243 10.66 -0.05 0.71
N ALA A 244 9.77 -1.04 0.69
CA ALA A 244 9.93 -2.32 1.40
C ALA A 244 10.58 -3.42 0.53
N GLY A 245 11.07 -3.06 -0.67
CA GLY A 245 11.66 -3.97 -1.64
C GLY A 245 10.69 -4.38 -2.77
N PRO A 246 11.08 -5.33 -3.63
CA PRO A 246 10.27 -5.75 -4.76
C PRO A 246 8.98 -6.44 -4.29
N ARG A 247 7.86 -6.07 -4.91
CA ARG A 247 6.53 -6.62 -4.65
C ARG A 247 5.84 -7.02 -5.93
N LEU A 248 4.81 -7.85 -5.79
CA LEU A 248 3.95 -8.26 -6.86
C LEU A 248 2.61 -7.55 -6.72
N ARG A 249 2.05 -7.10 -7.84
CA ARG A 249 0.74 -6.45 -7.86
C ARG A 249 -0.07 -6.93 -9.04
N MET A 250 -1.35 -7.18 -8.79
CA MET A 250 -2.33 -7.38 -9.84
C MET A 250 -3.06 -6.07 -10.10
N LEU A 251 -3.19 -5.67 -11.37
CA LEU A 251 -3.99 -4.51 -11.74
C LEU A 251 -5.42 -4.66 -11.22
N ASP A 252 -6.03 -3.59 -10.72
CA ASP A 252 -7.36 -3.59 -10.13
C ASP A 252 -8.42 -4.23 -11.05
N THR A 253 -8.34 -3.93 -12.34
CA THR A 253 -9.19 -4.49 -13.40
C THR A 253 -9.02 -6.01 -13.55
N VAL A 254 -7.78 -6.49 -13.60
CA VAL A 254 -7.41 -7.91 -13.68
C VAL A 254 -7.83 -8.64 -12.40
N ARG A 255 -7.64 -8.00 -11.23
CA ARG A 255 -8.09 -8.47 -9.92
C ARG A 255 -9.59 -8.69 -9.87
N ALA A 256 -10.37 -7.68 -10.28
CA ALA A 256 -11.83 -7.74 -10.26
C ALA A 256 -12.38 -8.84 -11.19
N TYR A 257 -11.69 -9.11 -12.31
CA TYR A 257 -12.05 -10.24 -13.16
C TYR A 257 -11.80 -11.58 -12.46
N GLY A 258 -10.64 -11.74 -11.81
CA GLY A 258 -10.30 -12.92 -11.00
C GLY A 258 -11.27 -13.13 -9.82
N ALA A 259 -11.70 -12.05 -9.15
CA ALA A 259 -12.63 -12.11 -8.03
C ALA A 259 -14.00 -12.70 -8.41
N GLY A 260 -14.46 -12.42 -9.63
CA GLY A 260 -15.67 -13.04 -10.18
C GLY A 260 -15.54 -14.56 -10.32
N TRP A 261 -14.37 -15.03 -10.75
CA TRP A 261 -14.08 -16.47 -10.83
C TRP A 261 -13.91 -17.10 -9.45
N LEU A 262 -13.24 -16.42 -8.51
CA LEU A 262 -13.09 -16.89 -7.13
C LEU A 262 -14.43 -17.05 -6.42
N ALA A 263 -15.38 -16.16 -6.69
CA ALA A 263 -16.75 -16.32 -6.19
C ALA A 263 -17.44 -17.55 -6.81
N ALA A 264 -17.25 -17.78 -8.11
CA ALA A 264 -17.84 -18.91 -8.81
C ALA A 264 -17.29 -20.28 -8.38
N THR A 265 -16.03 -20.36 -7.92
CA THR A 265 -15.45 -21.60 -7.37
C THR A 265 -15.92 -21.91 -5.96
N GLY A 266 -16.50 -20.93 -5.25
CA GLY A 266 -16.91 -21.07 -3.84
C GLY A 266 -15.75 -21.02 -2.84
N ASP A 267 -14.51 -20.77 -3.29
CA ASP A 267 -13.30 -20.80 -2.43
C ASP A 267 -13.04 -19.45 -1.73
N ALA A 268 -13.74 -18.38 -2.13
CA ALA A 268 -13.52 -17.00 -1.68
C ALA A 268 -13.41 -16.85 -0.14
N GLU A 269 -14.26 -17.56 0.59
CA GLU A 269 -14.31 -17.47 2.05
C GLU A 269 -13.10 -18.12 2.74
N ARG A 270 -12.58 -19.22 2.19
CA ARG A 270 -11.33 -19.83 2.66
C ARG A 270 -10.15 -18.90 2.42
N LEU A 271 -10.10 -18.26 1.24
CA LEU A 271 -9.01 -17.34 0.87
C LEU A 271 -9.02 -16.09 1.75
N ARG A 272 -10.18 -15.49 2.03
CA ARG A 272 -10.28 -14.34 2.95
C ARG A 272 -9.78 -14.66 4.35
N ARG A 273 -10.09 -15.85 4.88
CA ARG A 273 -9.53 -16.32 6.16
C ARG A 273 -8.01 -16.42 6.14
N ARG A 274 -7.43 -17.10 5.13
CA ARG A 274 -5.97 -17.23 5.02
C ARG A 274 -5.27 -15.88 4.84
N HIS A 275 -5.85 -14.99 4.03
CA HIS A 275 -5.38 -13.63 3.87
C HIS A 275 -5.38 -12.90 5.22
N ARG A 276 -6.51 -12.93 5.94
CA ARG A 276 -6.63 -12.37 7.29
C ARG A 276 -5.61 -12.95 8.26
N ASP A 277 -5.38 -14.27 8.26
CA ASP A 277 -4.39 -14.93 9.12
C ASP A 277 -2.96 -14.44 8.83
N TRP A 278 -2.62 -14.31 7.55
CA TRP A 278 -1.33 -13.78 7.11
C TRP A 278 -1.10 -12.34 7.62
N TYR A 279 -2.08 -11.46 7.41
CA TYR A 279 -1.95 -10.04 7.78
C TYR A 279 -2.07 -9.79 9.29
N VAL A 280 -2.75 -10.66 10.03
CA VAL A 280 -2.65 -10.71 11.50
C VAL A 280 -1.22 -11.07 11.91
N GLY A 281 -0.62 -12.11 11.32
CA GLY A 281 0.77 -12.48 11.59
C GLY A 281 1.77 -11.38 11.26
N LEU A 282 1.60 -10.71 10.11
CA LEU A 282 2.43 -9.57 9.71
C LEU A 282 2.31 -8.41 10.72
N ALA A 283 1.09 -8.04 11.13
CA ALA A 283 0.90 -6.96 12.09
C ALA A 283 1.51 -7.28 13.46
N THR A 284 1.41 -8.53 13.92
CA THR A 284 2.06 -9.00 15.15
C THR A 284 3.59 -8.91 15.05
N TRP A 285 4.16 -9.38 13.93
CA TRP A 285 5.60 -9.31 13.71
C TRP A 285 6.09 -7.86 13.67
N CYS A 286 5.40 -6.98 12.92
CA CYS A 286 5.73 -5.56 12.86
C CYS A 286 5.67 -4.89 14.23
N GLU A 287 4.68 -5.21 15.06
CA GLU A 287 4.59 -4.67 16.41
C GLU A 287 5.77 -5.08 17.28
N LEU A 288 6.19 -6.35 17.21
CA LEU A 288 7.35 -6.84 17.97
C LEU A 288 8.65 -6.17 17.50
N GLU A 289 8.82 -6.02 16.20
CA GLU A 289 10.00 -5.40 15.58
C GLU A 289 9.98 -3.87 15.64
N TRP A 290 8.89 -3.25 16.10
CA TRP A 290 8.87 -1.82 16.35
C TRP A 290 9.82 -1.43 17.48
N PHE A 291 10.17 -2.34 18.38
CA PHE A 291 11.20 -2.13 19.39
C PHE A 291 12.52 -2.81 18.99
N SER A 292 13.05 -2.44 17.82
CA SER A 292 14.31 -2.96 17.28
C SER A 292 14.93 -2.00 16.26
N PRO A 293 16.15 -2.27 15.74
CA PRO A 293 16.76 -1.48 14.67
C PRO A 293 15.97 -1.51 13.35
N ARG A 294 14.91 -2.32 13.25
CA ARG A 294 14.10 -2.52 12.04
C ARG A 294 12.91 -1.57 11.91
N GLN A 295 12.77 -0.55 12.78
CA GLN A 295 11.64 0.39 12.73
C GLN A 295 11.40 0.99 11.34
N THR A 296 12.45 1.39 10.63
CA THR A 296 12.33 1.94 9.26
C THR A 296 11.81 0.90 8.27
N GLU A 297 12.27 -0.36 8.38
CA GLU A 297 11.77 -1.47 7.57
C GLU A 297 10.29 -1.73 7.87
N VAL A 298 9.93 -1.79 9.15
CA VAL A 298 8.55 -1.98 9.62
C VAL A 298 7.63 -0.88 9.10
N ALA A 299 8.04 0.38 9.19
CA ALA A 299 7.27 1.52 8.70
C ALA A 299 7.03 1.43 7.18
N ALA A 300 8.08 1.18 6.39
CA ALA A 300 7.98 1.02 4.94
C ALA A 300 7.11 -0.18 4.54
N ARG A 301 7.24 -1.29 5.28
CA ARG A 301 6.47 -2.52 5.08
C ARG A 301 4.99 -2.30 5.34
N ILE A 302 4.61 -1.68 6.45
CA ILE A 302 3.21 -1.40 6.77
C ILE A 302 2.59 -0.45 5.75
N GLU A 303 3.30 0.59 5.32
CA GLU A 303 2.79 1.52 4.30
C GLU A 303 2.47 0.78 2.98
N THR A 304 3.37 -0.12 2.56
CA THR A 304 3.17 -0.94 1.36
C THR A 304 1.98 -1.89 1.50
N GLU A 305 1.82 -2.50 2.67
CA GLU A 305 0.82 -3.55 2.95
C GLU A 305 -0.53 -3.00 3.44
N LEU A 306 -0.64 -1.69 3.62
CA LEU A 306 -1.81 -1.03 4.18
C LEU A 306 -3.13 -1.36 3.45
N PRO A 307 -3.19 -1.44 2.10
CA PRO A 307 -4.42 -1.87 1.42
C PRO A 307 -4.89 -3.26 1.85
N ASN A 308 -3.97 -4.21 2.02
CA ASN A 308 -4.30 -5.57 2.43
C ASN A 308 -4.66 -5.64 3.92
N LEU A 309 -3.96 -4.88 4.78
CA LEU A 309 -4.30 -4.74 6.20
C LEU A 309 -5.71 -4.16 6.39
N ARG A 310 -6.08 -3.13 5.62
CA ARG A 310 -7.44 -2.58 5.57
C ARG A 310 -8.45 -3.64 5.17
N SER A 311 -8.16 -4.40 4.11
CA SER A 311 -9.06 -5.49 3.68
C SER A 311 -9.21 -6.58 4.74
N ALA A 312 -8.14 -6.93 5.45
CA ALA A 312 -8.19 -7.85 6.58
C ALA A 312 -9.03 -7.30 7.75
N LEU A 313 -8.87 -6.02 8.10
CA LEU A 313 -9.69 -5.34 9.10
C LEU A 313 -11.18 -5.34 8.70
N GLU A 314 -11.50 -5.00 7.45
CA GLU A 314 -12.87 -5.03 6.92
C GLU A 314 -13.49 -6.42 7.05
N TYR A 315 -12.74 -7.45 6.64
CA TYR A 315 -13.19 -8.83 6.73
C TYR A 315 -13.44 -9.25 8.18
N CYS A 316 -12.53 -8.92 9.11
CA CYS A 316 -12.71 -9.22 10.52
C CYS A 316 -13.95 -8.56 11.15
N MET A 317 -14.49 -7.51 10.54
CA MET A 317 -15.69 -6.80 11.01
C MET A 317 -17.00 -7.34 10.41
N THR A 318 -16.95 -8.36 9.55
CA THR A 318 -18.15 -8.88 8.86
C THR A 318 -19.03 -9.78 9.72
N GLY A 319 -18.49 -10.39 10.78
CA GLY A 319 -19.21 -11.33 11.64
C GLY A 319 -18.69 -11.39 13.07
N PRO A 320 -19.50 -11.88 14.03
CA PRO A 320 -19.15 -11.90 15.45
C PRO A 320 -17.96 -12.81 15.76
N ASP A 321 -17.79 -13.91 15.01
CA ASP A 321 -16.69 -14.87 15.23
C ASP A 321 -15.29 -14.25 14.98
N GLU A 322 -15.25 -13.15 14.23
CA GLU A 322 -14.02 -12.46 13.83
C GLU A 322 -13.73 -11.20 14.64
N ALA A 323 -14.67 -10.78 15.50
CA ALA A 323 -14.59 -9.53 16.27
C ALA A 323 -13.32 -9.46 17.15
N ARG A 324 -12.91 -10.60 17.73
CA ARG A 324 -11.64 -10.71 18.46
C ARG A 324 -10.44 -10.36 17.57
N LEU A 325 -10.40 -10.85 16.34
CA LEU A 325 -9.31 -10.59 15.40
C LEU A 325 -9.35 -9.16 14.86
N ALA A 326 -10.54 -8.56 14.72
CA ALA A 326 -10.65 -7.13 14.41
C ALA A 326 -10.01 -6.27 15.52
N GLN A 327 -10.34 -6.55 16.78
CA GLN A 327 -9.78 -5.86 17.96
C GLN A 327 -8.26 -6.07 18.06
N TYR A 328 -7.81 -7.31 17.89
CA TYR A 328 -6.39 -7.65 17.93
C TYR A 328 -5.61 -6.93 16.83
N LEU A 329 -6.05 -7.03 15.57
CA LEU A 329 -5.37 -6.43 14.43
C LEU A 329 -5.33 -4.90 14.54
N ALA A 330 -6.46 -4.26 14.86
CA ALA A 330 -6.51 -2.81 15.03
C ALA A 330 -5.60 -2.33 16.18
N GLY A 331 -5.53 -3.11 17.27
CA GLY A 331 -4.66 -2.82 18.41
C GLY A 331 -3.17 -3.05 18.15
N CYS A 332 -2.78 -4.09 17.39
CA CYS A 332 -1.37 -4.33 17.06
C CYS A 332 -0.77 -3.24 16.16
N LEU A 333 -1.61 -2.61 15.34
CA LEU A 333 -1.22 -1.51 14.45
C LEU A 333 -1.04 -0.15 15.18
N TRP A 334 -0.99 -0.11 16.52
CA TRP A 334 -0.86 1.13 17.29
C TRP A 334 0.31 2.01 16.84
N PHE A 335 1.46 1.41 16.50
CA PHE A 335 2.65 2.13 16.06
C PHE A 335 2.45 2.78 14.69
N CYS A 336 1.67 2.15 13.80
CA CYS A 336 1.26 2.75 12.53
C CYS A 336 0.35 3.96 12.77
N TRP A 337 -0.61 3.83 13.68
CA TRP A 337 -1.56 4.91 13.97
C TRP A 337 -0.89 6.12 14.62
N ALA A 338 -0.07 5.89 15.65
CA ALA A 338 0.55 6.95 16.43
C ALA A 338 1.94 7.33 15.91
N GLY A 339 2.84 6.35 15.76
CA GLY A 339 4.23 6.57 15.34
C GLY A 339 4.39 6.90 13.86
N CYS A 340 3.47 6.45 12.99
CA CYS A 340 3.51 6.76 11.56
C CYS A 340 2.45 7.78 11.08
N GLY A 341 1.89 8.57 12.00
CA GLY A 341 1.02 9.71 11.68
C GLY A 341 -0.36 9.37 11.10
N ARG A 342 -0.86 8.13 11.26
CA ARG A 342 -2.17 7.68 10.73
C ARG A 342 -3.29 7.77 11.77
N LEU A 343 -3.35 8.86 12.55
CA LEU A 343 -4.26 9.00 13.69
C LEU A 343 -5.75 8.87 13.31
N ALA A 344 -6.20 9.60 12.29
CA ALA A 344 -7.61 9.60 11.89
C ALA A 344 -8.08 8.22 11.41
N GLU A 345 -7.23 7.51 10.68
CA GLU A 345 -7.50 6.16 10.23
C GLU A 345 -7.50 5.16 11.39
N GLY A 346 -6.49 5.25 12.27
CA GLY A 346 -6.42 4.41 13.48
C GLY A 346 -7.69 4.55 14.31
N ARG A 347 -8.15 5.79 14.53
CA ARG A 347 -9.41 6.06 15.24
C ARG A 347 -10.61 5.41 14.57
N HIS A 348 -10.71 5.48 13.24
CA HIS A 348 -11.80 4.85 12.49
C HIS A 348 -11.87 3.33 12.76
N TRP A 349 -10.74 2.63 12.62
CA TRP A 349 -10.69 1.19 12.80
C TRP A 349 -10.87 0.77 14.25
N LEU A 350 -10.20 1.45 15.19
CA LEU A 350 -10.27 1.14 16.62
C LEU A 350 -11.68 1.37 17.18
N ALA A 351 -12.33 2.48 16.85
CA ALA A 351 -13.69 2.77 17.32
C ALA A 351 -14.70 1.73 16.84
N ARG A 352 -14.56 1.26 15.60
CA ARG A 352 -15.39 0.16 15.06
C ARG A 352 -15.09 -1.17 15.74
N ALA A 353 -13.81 -1.49 15.96
CA ALA A 353 -13.41 -2.76 16.56
C ALA A 353 -13.84 -2.91 18.02
N VAL A 354 -13.72 -1.86 18.85
CA VAL A 354 -14.12 -1.91 20.28
C VAL A 354 -15.64 -1.96 20.48
N ALA A 355 -16.42 -1.56 19.47
CA ALA A 355 -17.87 -1.64 19.47
C ALA A 355 -18.41 -3.05 19.16
N LEU A 356 -17.57 -3.94 18.64
CA LEU A 356 -17.94 -5.34 18.40
C LEU A 356 -17.96 -6.14 19.71
N ASP A 357 -18.93 -7.02 19.84
CA ASP A 357 -18.95 -8.03 20.90
C ASP A 357 -18.02 -9.19 20.50
N GLY A 358 -16.79 -9.14 21.00
CA GLY A 358 -15.72 -10.09 20.64
C GLY A 358 -15.46 -11.19 21.67
N GLY A 359 -16.14 -11.17 22.83
CA GLY A 359 -16.02 -12.16 23.89
C GLY A 359 -14.61 -12.39 24.48
N HIS A 360 -13.59 -11.62 24.05
CA HIS A 360 -12.20 -11.83 24.43
C HIS A 360 -11.55 -10.53 24.93
N GLU A 361 -11.53 -10.39 26.25
CA GLU A 361 -11.13 -9.16 26.92
C GLU A 361 -9.70 -8.66 26.60
N PRO A 362 -8.65 -9.50 26.48
CA PRO A 362 -7.30 -8.99 26.20
C PRO A 362 -7.17 -8.21 24.90
N SER A 363 -7.80 -8.66 23.81
CA SER A 363 -7.75 -7.97 22.52
C SER A 363 -8.54 -6.66 22.56
N ARG A 364 -9.71 -6.68 23.23
CA ARG A 364 -10.53 -5.49 23.43
C ARG A 364 -9.83 -4.44 24.29
N LEU A 365 -9.19 -4.85 25.39
CA LEU A 365 -8.40 -3.98 26.26
C LEU A 365 -7.29 -3.28 25.52
N LYS A 366 -6.57 -4.01 24.65
CA LYS A 366 -5.54 -3.42 23.81
C LYS A 366 -6.11 -2.35 22.88
N ALA A 367 -7.15 -2.70 22.13
CA ALA A 367 -7.82 -1.76 21.24
C ALA A 367 -8.35 -0.51 21.99
N LEU A 368 -8.84 -0.65 23.22
CA LEU A 368 -9.34 0.46 24.03
C LEU A 368 -8.23 1.44 24.45
N TRP A 369 -7.08 0.98 24.98
CA TRP A 369 -6.01 1.90 25.35
C TRP A 369 -5.36 2.54 24.12
N VAL A 370 -5.30 1.84 22.98
CA VAL A 370 -4.81 2.43 21.71
C VAL A 370 -5.80 3.47 21.20
N LEU A 371 -7.11 3.20 21.27
CA LEU A 371 -8.15 4.18 20.90
C LEU A 371 -8.04 5.45 21.74
N ALA A 372 -7.86 5.30 23.04
CA ALA A 372 -7.61 6.43 23.93
C ALA A 372 -6.36 7.20 23.52
N TYR A 373 -5.25 6.49 23.24
CA TYR A 373 -4.00 7.13 22.83
C TYR A 373 -4.17 7.96 21.56
N VAL A 374 -4.75 7.38 20.51
CA VAL A 374 -5.01 8.10 19.26
C VAL A 374 -5.93 9.31 19.48
N ALA A 375 -6.96 9.20 20.32
CA ALA A 375 -7.84 10.31 20.64
C ALA A 375 -7.12 11.44 21.41
N ILE A 376 -6.20 11.10 22.33
CA ILE A 376 -5.35 12.06 23.04
C ILE A 376 -4.49 12.84 22.06
N LEU A 377 -3.81 12.14 21.14
CA LEU A 377 -2.93 12.79 20.15
C LEU A 377 -3.71 13.66 19.14
N GLN A 378 -5.01 13.43 18.98
CA GLN A 378 -5.90 14.31 18.21
C GLN A 378 -6.47 15.49 19.00
N GLY A 379 -6.15 15.60 20.30
CA GLY A 379 -6.70 16.62 21.19
C GLY A 379 -8.16 16.40 21.60
N ASP A 380 -8.73 15.22 21.33
CA ASP A 380 -10.15 14.93 21.61
C ASP A 380 -10.34 14.27 22.98
N THR A 381 -10.39 15.13 24.00
CA THR A 381 -10.33 14.73 25.42
C THR A 381 -11.53 13.90 25.88
N GLY A 382 -12.74 14.15 25.37
CA GLY A 382 -13.96 13.45 25.78
C GLY A 382 -13.95 11.96 25.44
N PRO A 383 -13.81 11.60 24.14
CA PRO A 383 -13.65 10.22 23.68
C PRO A 383 -12.42 9.52 24.26
N ALA A 384 -11.29 10.23 24.44
CA ALA A 384 -10.12 9.69 25.13
C ALA A 384 -10.48 9.24 26.56
N LEU A 385 -11.11 10.11 27.35
CA LEU A 385 -11.51 9.81 28.72
C LEU A 385 -12.50 8.64 28.78
N ALA A 386 -13.48 8.59 27.89
CA ALA A 386 -14.45 7.50 27.81
C ALA A 386 -13.78 6.15 27.54
N ALA A 387 -12.85 6.10 26.56
CA ALA A 387 -12.10 4.90 26.26
C ALA A 387 -11.19 4.45 27.42
N LEU A 388 -10.56 5.38 28.13
CA LEU A 388 -9.74 5.07 29.32
C LEU A 388 -10.55 4.53 30.48
N GLN A 389 -11.70 5.14 30.79
CA GLN A 389 -12.59 4.71 31.86
C GLN A 389 -13.10 3.28 31.59
N GLU A 390 -13.50 3.02 30.35
CA GLU A 390 -13.94 1.69 29.94
C GLU A 390 -12.77 0.68 29.98
N CYS A 391 -11.60 1.03 29.45
CA CYS A 391 -10.41 0.17 29.51
C CYS A 391 -10.07 -0.21 30.95
N ARG A 392 -10.06 0.76 31.86
CA ARG A 392 -9.74 0.53 33.27
C ARG A 392 -10.79 -0.36 33.94
N ARG A 393 -12.07 -0.07 33.77
CA ARG A 393 -13.17 -0.87 34.33
C ARG A 393 -13.09 -2.34 33.89
N VAL A 394 -12.84 -2.55 32.60
CA VAL A 394 -12.69 -3.89 32.03
C VAL A 394 -11.41 -4.57 32.53
N ALA A 395 -10.30 -3.84 32.60
CA ALA A 395 -9.02 -4.38 33.05
C ALA A 395 -9.05 -4.78 34.54
N GLU A 396 -9.74 -4.01 35.38
CA GLU A 396 -10.01 -4.36 36.78
C GLU A 396 -10.83 -5.65 36.87
N SER A 397 -11.90 -5.78 36.07
CA SER A 397 -12.74 -6.99 36.07
C SER A 397 -12.01 -8.23 35.53
N ALA A 398 -11.12 -8.05 34.56
CA ALA A 398 -10.32 -9.12 33.95
C ALA A 398 -8.99 -9.38 34.67
N ALA A 399 -8.69 -8.66 35.76
CA ALA A 399 -7.41 -8.68 36.48
C ALA A 399 -6.17 -8.52 35.57
N SER A 400 -6.27 -7.69 34.53
CA SER A 400 -5.18 -7.46 33.58
C SER A 400 -4.24 -6.35 34.07
N ALA A 401 -3.14 -6.74 34.73
CA ALA A 401 -2.10 -5.81 35.20
C ALA A 401 -1.51 -4.98 34.04
N THR A 402 -1.23 -5.62 32.90
CA THR A 402 -0.71 -4.98 31.70
C THR A 402 -1.65 -3.90 31.17
N ALA A 403 -2.95 -4.20 31.00
CA ALA A 403 -3.90 -3.21 30.49
C ALA A 403 -4.12 -2.04 31.47
N LEU A 404 -4.04 -2.29 32.78
CA LEU A 404 -4.07 -1.23 33.79
C LEU A 404 -2.87 -0.29 33.68
N ALA A 405 -1.66 -0.83 33.49
CA ALA A 405 -0.45 -0.01 33.31
C ALA A 405 -0.55 0.87 32.06
N TYR A 406 -1.02 0.31 30.93
CA TYR A 406 -1.26 1.09 29.71
C TYR A 406 -2.36 2.14 29.88
N ALA A 407 -3.49 1.81 30.50
CA ALA A 407 -4.55 2.78 30.75
C ALA A 407 -4.09 3.93 31.67
N GLU A 408 -3.29 3.64 32.70
CA GLU A 408 -2.73 4.65 33.59
C GLU A 408 -1.69 5.54 32.90
N HIS A 409 -0.82 4.94 32.08
CA HIS A 409 0.11 5.69 31.23
C HIS A 409 -0.66 6.65 30.31
N ARG A 410 -1.68 6.17 29.58
CA ARG A 410 -2.47 7.03 28.69
C ARG A 410 -3.25 8.11 29.45
N ALA A 411 -3.67 7.85 30.69
CA ALA A 411 -4.24 8.90 31.54
C ALA A 411 -3.22 9.97 31.94
N GLY A 412 -1.96 9.59 32.14
CA GLY A 412 -0.83 10.52 32.32
C GLY A 412 -0.54 11.36 31.07
N CYS A 413 -0.52 10.71 29.90
CA CYS A 413 -0.40 11.38 28.60
C CYS A 413 -1.52 12.41 28.37
N LEU A 414 -2.78 12.04 28.69
CA LEU A 414 -3.90 12.98 28.63
C LEU A 414 -3.70 14.19 29.56
N ALA A 415 -3.25 13.97 30.79
CA ALA A 415 -2.97 15.04 31.73
C ALA A 415 -1.87 15.98 31.23
N LEU A 416 -0.83 15.45 30.57
CA LEU A 416 0.24 16.23 29.93
C LEU A 416 -0.34 17.15 28.84
N VAL A 417 -1.15 16.60 27.93
CA VAL A 417 -1.77 17.36 26.82
C VAL A 417 -2.78 18.40 27.31
N THR A 418 -3.42 18.18 28.46
CA THR A 418 -4.35 19.13 29.08
C THR A 418 -3.71 20.08 30.10
N ASP A 419 -2.38 20.17 30.13
CA ASP A 419 -1.61 21.08 30.99
C ASP A 419 -1.76 20.84 32.51
N ASP A 420 -2.05 19.61 32.95
CA ASP A 420 -2.08 19.19 34.36
C ASP A 420 -0.80 18.42 34.72
N MET A 421 0.32 19.15 34.78
CA MET A 421 1.67 18.57 34.93
C MET A 421 1.85 17.75 36.21
N GLU A 422 1.28 18.19 37.34
CA GLU A 422 1.37 17.46 38.60
C GLU A 422 0.64 16.11 38.52
N ARG A 423 -0.52 16.08 37.86
CA ARG A 423 -1.25 14.82 37.65
C ARG A 423 -0.55 13.94 36.63
N ALA A 424 -0.02 14.51 35.55
CA ALA A 424 0.77 13.79 34.56
C ALA A 424 1.95 13.08 35.24
N GLU A 425 2.75 13.80 36.03
CA GLU A 425 3.88 13.24 36.77
C GLU A 425 3.46 12.05 37.66
N ARG A 426 2.41 12.22 38.47
CA ARG A 426 1.93 11.16 39.37
C ARG A 426 1.51 9.90 38.61
N LEU A 427 0.72 10.07 37.56
CA LEU A 427 0.19 8.94 36.77
C LEU A 427 1.30 8.25 35.97
N LEU A 428 2.21 9.01 35.35
CA LEU A 428 3.31 8.46 34.57
C LEU A 428 4.31 7.70 35.45
N ARG A 429 4.63 8.22 36.64
CA ARG A 429 5.46 7.50 37.62
C ARG A 429 4.82 6.17 38.04
N SER A 430 3.54 6.21 38.42
CA SER A 430 2.78 5.01 38.81
C SER A 430 2.74 3.98 37.67
N ALA A 431 2.49 4.42 36.43
CA ALA A 431 2.49 3.53 35.27
C ALA A 431 3.88 2.90 35.01
N LEU A 432 4.96 3.67 35.13
CA LEU A 432 6.34 3.19 34.98
C LEU A 432 6.74 2.19 36.07
N GLU A 433 6.27 2.38 37.31
CA GLU A 433 6.42 1.40 38.39
C GLU A 433 5.70 0.10 38.06
N ARG A 434 4.46 0.16 37.58
CA ARG A 434 3.72 -1.04 37.14
C ARG A 434 4.41 -1.77 35.98
N TYR A 435 4.90 -1.06 34.97
CA TYR A 435 5.65 -1.68 33.87
C TYR A 435 6.88 -2.43 34.39
N ARG A 436 7.60 -1.85 35.36
CA ARG A 436 8.74 -2.49 35.99
C ARG A 436 8.34 -3.75 36.77
N GLU A 437 7.22 -3.73 37.50
CA GLU A 437 6.72 -4.89 38.23
C GLU A 437 6.34 -6.06 37.32
N ILE A 438 5.74 -5.77 36.16
CA ILE A 438 5.35 -6.79 35.17
C ILE A 438 6.49 -7.18 34.21
N GLY A 439 7.64 -6.49 34.25
CA GLY A 439 8.79 -6.75 33.38
C GLY A 439 8.61 -6.30 31.94
N GLU A 440 7.76 -5.29 31.69
CA GLU A 440 7.48 -4.78 30.34
C GLU A 440 8.53 -3.74 29.92
N LEU A 441 9.12 -3.93 28.74
CA LEU A 441 10.03 -2.99 28.11
C LEU A 441 9.79 -2.98 26.59
N ASN A 442 9.31 -1.87 26.08
CA ASN A 442 9.06 -1.63 24.65
C ASN A 442 9.00 -0.12 24.39
N SER A 443 8.80 0.29 23.13
CA SER A 443 8.73 1.71 22.75
C SER A 443 7.65 2.50 23.48
N THR A 444 6.50 1.90 23.84
CA THR A 444 5.50 2.61 24.65
C THR A 444 6.00 2.88 26.07
N VAL A 445 6.73 1.95 26.69
CA VAL A 445 7.33 2.18 28.02
C VAL A 445 8.38 3.29 27.96
N LEU A 446 9.20 3.32 26.91
CA LEU A 446 10.16 4.41 26.70
C LEU A 446 9.45 5.75 26.50
N MET A 447 8.39 5.79 25.69
CA MET A 447 7.58 6.99 25.52
C MET A 447 7.04 7.50 26.85
N GLY A 448 6.55 6.62 27.73
CA GLY A 448 6.09 7.03 29.07
C GLY A 448 7.18 7.65 29.95
N ARG A 449 8.45 7.25 29.77
CA ARG A 449 9.59 7.90 30.44
C ARG A 449 9.87 9.29 29.87
N VAL A 450 9.73 9.44 28.55
CA VAL A 450 9.90 10.74 27.89
C VAL A 450 8.76 11.69 28.27
N GLU A 451 7.51 11.22 28.30
CA GLU A 451 6.36 11.99 28.77
C GLU A 451 6.55 12.42 30.25
N LEU A 452 7.12 11.56 31.10
CA LEU A 452 7.47 11.94 32.48
C LEU A 452 8.55 13.04 32.49
N ALA A 453 9.56 12.91 31.63
CA ALA A 453 10.60 13.94 31.48
C ALA A 453 10.03 15.27 30.99
N MET A 454 9.06 15.26 30.06
CA MET A 454 8.33 16.47 29.63
C MET A 454 7.60 17.12 30.81
N ALA A 455 6.84 16.35 31.59
CA ALA A 455 6.15 16.88 32.77
C ALA A 455 7.11 17.55 33.76
N ARG A 456 8.27 16.91 34.01
CA ARG A 456 9.34 17.48 34.85
C ARG A 456 9.94 18.76 34.27
N ALA A 457 10.25 18.76 32.98
CA ALA A 457 10.82 19.91 32.31
C ALA A 457 9.87 21.13 32.34
N PHE A 458 8.57 20.92 32.13
CA PHE A 458 7.56 21.98 32.19
C PHE A 458 7.29 22.47 33.62
N GLN A 459 7.56 21.65 34.64
CA GLN A 459 7.60 22.08 36.04
C GLN A 459 8.93 22.77 36.45
N GLY A 460 9.89 22.87 35.54
CA GLY A 460 11.19 23.52 35.75
C GLY A 460 12.29 22.60 36.29
N ASP A 461 12.03 21.32 36.51
CA ASP A 461 13.05 20.34 36.91
C ASP A 461 13.79 19.77 35.69
N LEU A 462 14.56 20.64 35.03
CA LEU A 462 15.31 20.30 33.83
C LEU A 462 16.40 19.23 34.10
N ALA A 463 16.97 19.20 35.30
CA ALA A 463 18.01 18.25 35.66
C ALA A 463 17.46 16.81 35.72
N ASP A 464 16.28 16.62 36.30
CA ASP A 464 15.58 15.33 36.32
C ASP A 464 15.16 14.90 34.92
N ALA A 465 14.61 15.83 34.13
CA ALA A 465 14.21 15.59 32.75
C ALA A 465 15.38 15.13 31.86
N VAL A 466 16.52 15.81 31.93
CA VAL A 466 17.75 15.43 31.19
C VAL A 466 18.21 14.04 31.59
N ARG A 467 18.24 13.72 32.90
CA ARG A 467 18.64 12.39 33.37
C ARG A 467 17.73 11.29 32.81
N LEU A 468 16.42 11.50 32.83
CA LEU A 468 15.44 10.53 32.30
C LEU A 468 15.63 10.33 30.79
N CYS A 469 15.82 11.41 30.02
CA CYS A 469 15.97 11.33 28.57
C CYS A 469 17.33 10.76 28.14
N GLU A 470 18.41 11.00 28.88
CA GLU A 470 19.71 10.32 28.64
C GLU A 470 19.62 8.81 28.90
N ASP A 471 18.88 8.40 29.93
CA ASP A 471 18.59 6.99 30.18
C ASP A 471 17.76 6.36 29.04
N VAL A 472 16.75 7.07 28.52
CA VAL A 472 15.99 6.63 27.35
C VAL A 472 16.90 6.53 26.12
N ARG A 473 17.71 7.55 25.85
CA ARG A 473 18.63 7.58 24.70
C ARG A 473 19.59 6.40 24.72
N ARG A 474 20.16 6.06 25.87
CA ARG A 474 21.03 4.90 26.03
C ARG A 474 20.31 3.58 25.72
N ILE A 475 19.07 3.40 26.20
CA ILE A 475 18.29 2.19 25.90
C ILE A 475 17.92 2.15 24.41
N CYS A 476 17.56 3.30 23.83
CA CYS A 476 17.31 3.43 22.40
C CYS A 476 18.53 3.04 21.58
N ASP A 477 19.73 3.51 21.94
CA ASP A 477 20.98 3.18 21.26
C ASP A 477 21.32 1.69 21.38
N ASP A 478 21.08 1.07 22.55
CA ASP A 478 21.28 -0.38 22.77
C ASP A 478 20.33 -1.25 21.94
N HIS A 479 19.12 -0.77 21.66
CA HIS A 479 18.06 -1.50 20.94
C HIS A 479 17.85 -1.04 19.49
N GLY A 480 18.53 0.01 19.03
CA GLY A 480 18.30 0.65 17.72
C GLY A 480 16.91 1.31 17.59
N GLU A 481 16.28 1.69 18.69
CA GLU A 481 14.97 2.35 18.72
C GLU A 481 15.15 3.84 18.41
N ARG A 482 14.48 4.34 17.37
CA ARG A 482 14.58 5.73 16.89
C ARG A 482 13.34 6.57 17.22
N TRP A 483 12.16 5.98 17.25
CA TRP A 483 10.92 6.74 17.47
C TRP A 483 10.88 7.40 18.85
N SER A 484 11.08 6.64 19.93
CA SER A 484 11.13 7.18 21.30
C SER A 484 12.40 8.02 21.54
N ARG A 485 13.51 7.66 20.87
CA ARG A 485 14.74 8.47 20.86
C ARG A 485 14.48 9.89 20.39
N ALA A 486 13.73 10.07 19.31
CA ALA A 486 13.41 11.40 18.78
C ALA A 486 12.73 12.30 19.82
N TYR A 487 11.74 11.77 20.55
CA TYR A 487 11.10 12.54 21.62
C TYR A 487 12.04 12.79 22.81
N ALA A 488 12.97 11.88 23.12
CA ALA A 488 14.00 12.15 24.12
C ALA A 488 14.93 13.29 23.68
N LEU A 489 15.32 13.33 22.40
CA LEU A 489 16.11 14.43 21.83
C LEU A 489 15.36 15.77 21.91
N TYR A 490 14.05 15.78 21.67
CA TYR A 490 13.22 16.97 21.85
C TYR A 490 13.30 17.53 23.27
N VAL A 491 13.16 16.69 24.30
CA VAL A 491 13.25 17.13 25.71
C VAL A 491 14.66 17.60 26.07
N LEU A 492 15.70 16.91 25.57
CA LEU A 492 17.09 17.33 25.75
C LEU A 492 17.36 18.68 25.08
N ALA A 493 16.80 18.90 23.89
CA ALA A 493 16.91 20.18 23.18
C ALA A 493 16.19 21.30 23.94
N TYR A 494 15.01 21.02 24.52
CA TYR A 494 14.27 21.98 25.34
C TYR A 494 15.11 22.42 26.55
N ALA A 495 15.73 21.46 27.26
CA ALA A 495 16.62 21.79 28.37
C ALA A 495 17.87 22.56 27.91
N ALA A 496 18.50 22.17 26.80
CA ALA A 496 19.66 22.87 26.24
C ALA A 496 19.34 24.31 25.83
N TRP A 497 18.15 24.55 25.26
CA TRP A 497 17.66 25.88 24.92
C TRP A 497 17.50 26.77 26.16
N HIS A 498 16.89 26.25 27.24
CA HIS A 498 16.77 26.97 28.53
C HIS A 498 18.13 27.31 29.15
N GLU A 499 19.15 26.47 28.95
CA GLU A 499 20.52 26.73 29.41
C GLU A 499 21.31 27.67 28.47
N GLY A 500 20.71 28.15 27.37
CA GLY A 500 21.37 29.03 26.40
C GLY A 500 22.35 28.31 25.47
N LYS A 501 22.33 26.97 25.41
CA LYS A 501 23.19 26.15 24.54
C LYS A 501 22.54 25.99 23.16
N LEU A 502 22.32 27.11 22.47
CA LEU A 502 21.47 27.19 21.27
C LEU A 502 21.93 26.28 20.11
N GLY A 503 23.23 26.26 19.81
CA GLY A 503 23.77 25.38 18.76
C GLY A 503 23.55 23.89 19.06
N TYR A 504 23.76 23.47 20.31
CA TYR A 504 23.51 22.09 20.73
C TYR A 504 22.02 21.75 20.70
N ALA A 505 21.14 22.67 21.10
CA ALA A 505 19.70 22.49 21.01
C ALA A 505 19.25 22.32 19.54
N ARG A 506 19.81 23.10 18.60
CA ARG A 506 19.54 22.92 17.17
C ARG A 506 19.98 21.54 16.68
N ASP A 507 21.20 21.12 16.98
CA ASP A 507 21.72 19.83 16.52
C ASP A 507 20.80 18.67 16.96
N LEU A 508 20.36 18.70 18.23
CA LEU A 508 19.40 17.72 18.76
C LEU A 508 18.04 17.77 18.04
N LEU A 509 17.55 18.96 17.67
CA LEU A 509 16.27 19.13 16.97
C LEU A 509 16.33 18.70 15.51
N VAL A 510 17.46 18.91 14.83
CA VAL A 510 17.67 18.42 13.46
C VAL A 510 17.67 16.88 13.45
N ASP A 511 18.33 16.25 14.42
CA ASP A 511 18.30 14.79 14.58
C ASP A 511 16.88 14.29 14.91
N CYS A 512 16.18 14.96 15.84
CA CYS A 512 14.79 14.68 16.18
C CYS A 512 13.87 14.75 14.94
N LEU A 513 13.95 15.84 14.18
CA LEU A 513 13.14 16.06 12.99
C LEU A 513 13.47 15.05 11.89
N THR A 514 14.73 14.64 11.75
CA THR A 514 15.13 13.61 10.79
C THR A 514 14.47 12.27 11.13
N ASP A 515 14.45 11.88 12.41
CA ASP A 515 13.79 10.66 12.87
C ASP A 515 12.27 10.74 12.70
N THR A 516 11.62 11.81 13.15
CA THR A 516 10.15 11.97 13.08
C THR A 516 9.64 12.09 11.65
N HIS A 517 10.34 12.83 10.79
CA HIS A 517 10.02 12.93 9.37
C HIS A 517 10.14 11.57 8.66
N GLY A 518 11.17 10.78 8.99
CA GLY A 518 11.38 9.45 8.43
C GLY A 518 10.25 8.46 8.73
N PHE A 519 9.52 8.66 9.83
CA PHE A 519 8.35 7.86 10.18
C PHE A 519 7.02 8.49 9.75
N HIS A 520 7.02 9.72 9.23
CA HIS A 520 5.81 10.53 9.07
C HIS A 520 5.07 10.77 10.40
N ASP A 521 5.81 10.86 11.51
CA ASP A 521 5.28 11.26 12.81
C ASP A 521 4.98 12.76 12.79
N LEU A 522 3.71 13.10 12.54
CA LEU A 522 3.25 14.49 12.46
C LEU A 522 3.39 15.23 13.79
N LEU A 523 3.12 14.56 14.93
CA LEU A 523 3.19 15.20 16.24
C LEU A 523 4.64 15.54 16.59
N GLY A 524 5.52 14.54 16.46
CA GLY A 524 6.95 14.74 16.73
C GLY A 524 7.57 15.78 15.79
N SER A 525 7.14 15.82 14.53
CA SER A 525 7.60 16.83 13.56
C SER A 525 7.18 18.24 13.98
N VAL A 526 5.91 18.45 14.37
CA VAL A 526 5.42 19.76 14.82
C VAL A 526 6.17 20.21 16.07
N LEU A 527 6.30 19.36 17.10
CA LEU A 527 7.03 19.69 18.32
C LEU A 527 8.50 20.10 18.04
N ALA A 528 9.18 19.37 17.16
CA ALA A 528 10.55 19.69 16.78
C ALA A 528 10.65 21.03 16.04
N VAL A 529 9.74 21.31 15.10
CA VAL A 529 9.74 22.56 14.32
C VAL A 529 9.39 23.77 15.19
N GLU A 530 8.41 23.66 16.10
CA GLU A 530 8.06 24.74 17.04
C GLU A 530 9.24 25.11 17.94
N LEU A 531 9.90 24.11 18.52
CA LEU A 531 11.07 24.37 19.37
C LEU A 531 12.27 24.89 18.56
N LEU A 532 12.43 24.45 17.30
CA LEU A 532 13.45 24.98 16.39
C LEU A 532 13.19 26.46 16.06
N ALA A 533 11.93 26.88 15.93
CA ALA A 533 11.58 28.29 15.77
C ALA A 533 12.00 29.12 17.01
N LEU A 534 11.77 28.60 18.22
CA LEU A 534 12.19 29.24 19.48
C LEU A 534 13.72 29.34 19.61
N VAL A 535 14.45 28.28 19.24
CA VAL A 535 15.93 28.29 19.21
C VAL A 535 16.42 29.32 18.19
N THR A 536 15.84 29.34 16.99
CA THR A 536 16.27 30.21 15.88
C THR A 536 16.03 31.70 16.18
N VAL A 537 14.90 32.05 16.82
CA VAL A 537 14.70 33.43 17.27
C VAL A 537 15.66 33.82 18.40
N SER A 538 16.02 32.87 19.28
CA SER A 538 16.99 33.10 20.38
C SER A 538 18.41 33.36 19.86
N GLU A 539 18.73 32.87 18.66
CA GLU A 539 19.99 33.15 17.97
C GLU A 539 19.99 34.46 17.16
N GLY A 540 18.82 35.08 17.01
CA GLY A 540 18.67 36.37 16.34
C GLY A 540 18.16 36.31 14.90
N ASP A 541 17.78 35.15 14.36
CA ASP A 541 17.15 35.03 13.04
C ASP A 541 15.62 34.97 13.16
N ALA A 542 15.00 36.13 13.36
CA ALA A 542 13.56 36.24 13.45
C ALA A 542 12.83 35.90 12.13
N ALA A 543 13.50 36.02 10.97
CA ALA A 543 12.89 35.75 9.67
C ALA A 543 12.75 34.23 9.45
N GLU A 544 13.81 33.47 9.71
CA GLU A 544 13.77 32.01 9.64
C GLU A 544 12.84 31.44 10.72
N ALA A 545 12.86 31.96 11.94
CA ALA A 545 11.95 31.53 13.00
C ALA A 545 10.47 31.70 12.61
N ALA A 546 10.11 32.78 11.90
CA ALA A 546 8.75 32.98 11.41
C ALA A 546 8.36 31.98 10.31
N VAL A 547 9.31 31.57 9.46
CA VAL A 547 9.08 30.52 8.45
C VAL A 547 8.84 29.16 9.13
N LEU A 548 9.67 28.82 10.11
CA LEU A 548 9.51 27.58 10.89
C LEU A 548 8.16 27.56 11.62
N GLN A 549 7.79 28.66 12.28
CA GLN A 549 6.51 28.77 12.97
C GLN A 549 5.31 28.69 12.02
N GLY A 550 5.45 29.14 10.77
CA GLY A 550 4.40 29.00 9.75
C GLY A 550 4.34 27.61 9.12
N ALA A 551 5.38 26.79 9.28
CA ALA A 551 5.46 25.42 8.79
C ALA A 551 4.94 24.39 9.82
N ALA A 552 5.10 24.68 11.11
CA ALA A 552 4.43 23.99 12.22
C ALA A 552 2.91 24.23 12.15
#